data_AF-A0A357CZC3-F1
#
_entry.id   AF-A0A357CZC3-F1
#
_cell.length_a   1.000
_cell.length_b   1.000
_cell.length_c   1.000
_cell.angle_alpha   90.00
_cell.angle_beta   90.00
_cell.angle_gamma   90.00
#
_symmetry.space_group_name_H-M   'P 1'
#
loop_
_entity.id
_entity.type
_entity.pdbx_description
1 polymer ?
#
loop_
_entity_poly.entity_id
_entity_poly.type
_entity_poly.pdbx_seq_one_letter_code
_entity_poly.pdbx_strand_id
1 'polypeptide(L)'
;MYCPKCGAQVNESSSFCGKCGFSISKDTYSQQHQSTAESQSQQPTHSDFQPNYVPQPTFYPVKKKKKHIGLWITLALILIIISLVAAVFVISTLLKPKDLGVKYTTADYESALTKTGISINFKGMTGSDLEKYKEDFDGEKLNINDYSWEFSDYQQKQFSLTPSEATALLNEIAPSFWWFDDLQVNVLEDGTLEGSSKVDIARLKTDLYSDIADQIPIPLPDKINIYSKGDLSIKDNVISADPEIFEVGVVGIPDKYMTDDSVNVMEEYFSRIYTVIPGLQIKSLNSDEDGNILFDGIIPQSVTVKPKS
;
A
#
# COMPACT_ATOMS: atom_id res chain seq x y z
N MET A 1 -0.26 28.76 -20.86
CA MET A 1 0.23 27.41 -21.24
C MET A 1 -0.88 26.36 -21.11
N TYR A 2 -0.69 25.14 -21.64
CA TYR A 2 -1.63 24.01 -21.46
C TYR A 2 -0.93 22.87 -20.71
N CYS A 3 -1.64 22.24 -19.77
CA CYS A 3 -1.14 21.11 -19.00
C CYS A 3 -0.85 19.92 -19.94
N PRO A 4 0.38 19.35 -19.94
CA PRO A 4 0.71 18.22 -20.81
C PRO A 4 -0.02 16.93 -20.44
N LYS A 5 -0.51 16.82 -19.20
CA LYS A 5 -1.23 15.62 -18.71
C LYS A 5 -2.71 15.62 -19.09
N CYS A 6 -3.41 16.76 -19.04
CA CYS A 6 -4.87 16.79 -19.23
C CYS A 6 -5.36 17.83 -20.24
N GLY A 7 -4.47 18.62 -20.84
CA GLY A 7 -4.82 19.63 -21.85
C GLY A 7 -5.56 20.87 -21.31
N ALA A 8 -5.75 20.99 -19.99
CA ALA A 8 -6.37 22.18 -19.40
C ALA A 8 -5.48 23.42 -19.54
N GLN A 9 -6.07 24.60 -19.69
CA GLN A 9 -5.32 25.86 -19.70
C GLN A 9 -4.82 26.17 -18.29
N VAL A 10 -3.53 26.48 -18.17
CA VAL A 10 -2.86 26.75 -16.90
C VAL A 10 -2.10 28.08 -16.97
N ASN A 11 -2.01 28.77 -15.83
CA ASN A 11 -1.27 30.01 -15.70
C ASN A 11 0.24 29.74 -15.67
N GLU A 12 1.05 30.62 -16.23
CA GLU A 12 2.51 30.44 -16.37
C GLU A 12 3.26 30.52 -15.03
N SER A 13 2.61 31.02 -13.98
CA SER A 13 3.16 31.13 -12.63
C SER A 13 2.68 30.04 -11.66
N SER A 14 1.78 29.13 -12.09
CA SER A 14 1.25 28.10 -11.19
C SER A 14 2.12 26.85 -11.20
N SER A 15 2.58 26.43 -10.02
CA SER A 15 3.36 25.21 -9.82
C SER A 15 2.56 23.93 -10.04
N PHE A 16 1.22 24.00 -10.12
CA PHE A 16 0.34 22.84 -10.30
C PHE A 16 -0.87 23.17 -11.17
N CYS A 17 -1.38 22.17 -11.90
CA CYS A 17 -2.63 22.27 -12.64
C CYS A 17 -3.83 22.18 -11.68
N GLY A 18 -4.58 23.26 -11.51
CA GLY A 18 -5.78 23.29 -10.66
C GLY A 18 -6.92 22.35 -11.08
N LYS A 19 -6.83 21.72 -12.26
CA LYS A 19 -7.84 20.75 -12.74
C LYS A 19 -7.48 19.29 -12.43
N CYS A 20 -6.20 18.93 -12.47
CA CYS A 20 -5.77 17.51 -12.34
C CYS A 20 -4.60 17.28 -11.38
N GLY A 21 -4.14 18.32 -10.68
CA GLY A 21 -3.06 18.23 -9.69
C GLY A 21 -1.65 18.05 -10.27
N PHE A 22 -1.49 17.99 -11.60
CA PHE A 22 -0.17 17.78 -12.23
C PHE A 22 0.81 18.91 -11.90
N SER A 23 1.98 18.57 -11.38
CA SER A 23 3.07 19.52 -11.08
C SER A 23 3.69 20.08 -12.35
N ILE A 24 3.82 21.40 -12.42
CA ILE A 24 4.40 22.13 -13.54
C ILE A 24 5.72 22.74 -13.06
N SER A 25 6.82 22.02 -13.30
CA SER A 25 8.17 22.53 -13.08
C SER A 25 8.58 23.42 -14.26
N LYS A 26 9.21 24.57 -13.98
CA LYS A 26 9.68 25.51 -15.03
C LYS A 26 10.70 24.88 -16.01
N ASP A 27 11.30 23.75 -15.65
CA ASP A 27 12.29 23.05 -16.47
C ASP A 27 11.68 22.08 -17.50
N THR A 28 10.36 21.87 -17.47
CA THR A 28 9.69 20.86 -18.32
C THR A 28 9.48 21.30 -19.78
N TYR A 29 9.71 22.57 -20.14
CA TYR A 29 9.47 23.09 -21.49
C TYR A 29 10.70 23.23 -22.39
N SER A 30 11.88 22.76 -21.98
CA SER A 30 13.12 22.90 -22.77
C SER A 30 13.59 21.64 -23.51
N GLN A 31 12.80 20.55 -23.58
CA GLN A 31 13.24 19.31 -24.25
C GLN A 31 12.32 18.78 -25.35
N GLN A 32 11.73 19.65 -26.16
CA GLN A 32 11.36 19.28 -27.53
C GLN A 32 11.65 20.45 -28.44
N HIS A 33 12.78 20.40 -29.15
CA HIS A 33 13.02 20.89 -30.52
C HIS A 33 14.53 20.90 -30.78
N GLN A 34 15.10 19.79 -31.26
CA GLN A 34 16.27 19.83 -32.14
C GLN A 34 16.42 18.54 -32.93
N SER A 35 15.88 18.57 -34.16
CA SER A 35 16.28 17.70 -35.25
C SER A 35 16.82 18.58 -36.37
N THR A 36 17.85 18.07 -37.06
CA THR A 36 18.46 18.54 -38.33
C THR A 36 19.35 19.79 -38.29
N ALA A 37 20.65 19.60 -38.53
CA ALA A 37 21.41 20.31 -39.57
C ALA A 37 22.82 19.69 -39.76
N GLU A 38 23.19 19.55 -41.03
CA GLU A 38 24.44 19.06 -41.60
C GLU A 38 25.67 19.96 -41.29
N SER A 39 26.88 19.40 -41.32
CA SER A 39 27.99 20.07 -42.01
C SER A 39 29.18 19.16 -42.34
N GLN A 40 29.81 19.51 -43.46
CA GLN A 40 30.81 18.81 -44.26
C GLN A 40 32.27 19.06 -43.83
N SER A 41 33.17 18.38 -44.58
CA SER A 41 34.58 18.67 -44.90
C SER A 41 35.63 17.91 -44.07
N GLN A 42 36.73 17.34 -44.60
CA GLN A 42 37.35 17.37 -45.93
C GLN A 42 38.36 16.20 -46.09
N GLN A 43 38.71 15.90 -47.35
CA GLN A 43 39.60 14.85 -47.89
C GLN A 43 41.10 15.22 -47.80
N PRO A 44 42.05 14.27 -48.01
CA PRO A 44 42.73 14.23 -49.32
C PRO A 44 43.12 12.84 -49.90
N THR A 45 42.91 12.73 -51.22
CA THR A 45 43.65 12.03 -52.31
C THR A 45 44.59 10.84 -52.06
N HIS A 46 44.35 9.71 -52.76
CA HIS A 46 45.29 9.17 -53.77
C HIS A 46 44.72 8.05 -54.68
N SER A 47 45.02 8.19 -55.97
CA SER A 47 45.22 7.23 -57.09
C SER A 47 44.34 6.00 -57.34
N ASP A 48 43.76 6.04 -58.55
CA ASP A 48 43.57 5.01 -59.57
C ASP A 48 44.16 3.62 -59.30
N PHE A 49 43.31 2.59 -59.40
CA PHE A 49 43.58 1.36 -60.16
C PHE A 49 42.25 0.62 -60.43
N GLN A 50 41.90 0.41 -61.70
CA GLN A 50 40.83 -0.48 -62.15
C GLN A 50 41.41 -1.88 -62.42
N PRO A 51 40.79 -2.95 -61.89
CA PRO A 51 40.85 -4.26 -62.52
C PRO A 51 39.47 -4.79 -62.90
N ASN A 52 39.34 -4.99 -64.22
CA ASN A 52 38.63 -6.01 -64.96
C ASN A 52 37.67 -6.96 -64.19
N TYR A 53 36.38 -6.89 -64.52
CA TYR A 53 35.32 -7.76 -64.00
C TYR A 53 35.26 -9.08 -64.77
N VAL A 54 35.46 -10.19 -64.06
CA VAL A 54 35.14 -11.55 -64.55
C VAL A 54 33.92 -12.03 -63.75
N PRO A 55 32.81 -12.48 -64.39
CA PRO A 55 31.63 -12.89 -63.64
C PRO A 55 31.88 -14.20 -62.88
N GLN A 56 31.71 -14.17 -61.56
CA GLN A 56 31.68 -15.36 -60.71
C GLN A 56 30.26 -15.96 -60.64
N PRO A 57 30.13 -17.30 -60.55
CA PRO A 57 28.84 -17.96 -60.39
C PRO A 57 28.23 -17.66 -59.02
N THR A 58 26.95 -17.31 -59.01
CA THR A 58 26.17 -17.06 -57.80
C THR A 58 25.96 -18.34 -56.99
N PHE A 59 26.61 -18.43 -55.83
CA PHE A 59 26.23 -19.38 -54.78
C PHE A 59 25.07 -18.80 -53.98
N TYR A 60 23.89 -19.41 -54.08
CA TYR A 60 22.78 -19.11 -53.16
C TYR A 60 23.04 -19.81 -51.82
N PRO A 61 23.17 -19.09 -50.69
CA PRO A 61 23.24 -19.74 -49.40
C PRO A 61 21.87 -20.35 -49.08
N VAL A 62 21.82 -21.67 -48.90
CA VAL A 62 20.65 -22.35 -48.32
C VAL A 62 20.47 -21.79 -46.91
N LYS A 63 19.41 -20.99 -46.69
CA LYS A 63 19.05 -20.46 -45.36
C LYS A 63 18.90 -21.62 -44.39
N LYS A 64 19.89 -21.81 -43.50
CA LYS A 64 19.74 -22.72 -42.35
C LYS A 64 18.60 -22.20 -41.48
N LYS A 65 17.56 -23.02 -41.32
CA LYS A 65 16.41 -22.77 -40.44
C LYS A 65 16.95 -22.54 -39.03
N LYS A 66 16.93 -21.28 -38.54
CA LYS A 66 17.35 -20.96 -37.18
C LYS A 66 16.42 -21.71 -36.23
N LYS A 67 16.94 -22.69 -35.49
CA LYS A 67 16.15 -23.37 -34.45
C LYS A 67 15.84 -22.32 -33.38
N HIS A 68 14.57 -22.19 -33.00
CA HIS A 68 14.08 -21.21 -32.01
C HIS A 68 14.56 -21.49 -30.56
N ILE A 69 15.71 -22.13 -30.39
CA ILE A 69 16.24 -22.59 -29.10
C ILE A 69 16.37 -21.43 -28.11
N GLY A 70 16.84 -20.26 -28.55
CA GLY A 70 16.91 -19.06 -27.70
C GLY A 70 15.55 -18.54 -27.23
N LEU A 71 14.49 -18.66 -28.05
CA LEU A 71 13.13 -18.30 -27.67
C LEU A 71 12.59 -19.29 -26.62
N TRP A 72 12.82 -20.59 -26.81
CA TRP A 72 12.41 -21.62 -25.85
C TRP A 72 13.12 -21.49 -24.51
N ILE A 73 14.42 -21.16 -24.50
CA ILE A 73 15.18 -20.90 -23.27
C ILE A 73 14.62 -19.66 -22.55
N THR A 74 14.32 -18.59 -23.29
CA THR A 74 13.75 -17.36 -22.71
C THR A 74 12.36 -17.61 -22.14
N LEU A 75 11.49 -18.32 -22.86
CA LEU A 75 10.16 -18.69 -22.37
C LEU A 75 10.23 -19.63 -21.16
N ALA A 76 11.17 -20.58 -21.16
CA ALA A 76 11.40 -21.45 -20.00
C ALA A 76 11.87 -20.65 -18.77
N LEU A 77 12.76 -19.68 -18.94
CA LEU A 77 13.19 -18.78 -17.86
C LEU A 77 12.04 -17.93 -17.32
N ILE A 78 11.21 -17.36 -18.21
CA ILE A 78 10.02 -16.60 -17.80
C ILE A 78 9.04 -17.51 -17.04
N LEU A 79 8.80 -18.73 -17.50
CA LEU A 79 7.93 -19.69 -16.82
C LEU A 79 8.49 -20.10 -15.45
N ILE A 80 9.81 -20.25 -15.32
CA ILE A 80 10.47 -20.51 -14.03
C ILE A 80 10.29 -19.32 -13.09
N ILE A 81 10.48 -18.08 -13.58
CA ILE A 81 10.26 -16.87 -12.78
C ILE A 81 8.80 -16.76 -12.35
N ILE A 82 7.84 -16.99 -13.26
CA ILE A 82 6.41 -17.00 -12.95
C ILE A 82 6.09 -18.10 -11.93
N SER A 83 6.66 -19.29 -12.08
CA SER A 83 6.47 -20.40 -11.15
C SER A 83 7.07 -20.10 -9.77
N LEU A 84 8.22 -19.43 -9.69
CA LEU A 84 8.84 -19.02 -8.43
C LEU A 84 8.01 -17.92 -7.75
N VAL A 85 7.55 -16.94 -8.52
CA VAL A 85 6.67 -15.88 -8.04
C VAL A 85 5.35 -16.47 -7.53
N ALA A 86 4.74 -17.37 -8.29
CA ALA A 86 3.53 -18.09 -7.88
C ALA A 86 3.77 -18.95 -6.62
N ALA A 87 4.91 -19.64 -6.53
CA ALA A 87 5.25 -20.43 -5.34
C ALA A 87 5.44 -19.54 -4.11
N VAL A 88 6.11 -18.39 -4.23
CA VAL A 88 6.25 -17.38 -3.17
C VAL A 88 4.88 -16.89 -2.71
N PHE A 89 3.96 -16.60 -3.64
CA PHE A 89 2.60 -16.20 -3.30
C PHE A 89 1.83 -17.31 -2.59
N VAL A 90 1.88 -18.56 -3.06
CA VAL A 90 1.22 -19.71 -2.40
C VAL A 90 1.78 -19.96 -1.00
N ILE A 91 3.10 -19.84 -0.82
CA ILE A 91 3.73 -19.99 0.50
C ILE A 91 3.26 -18.87 1.44
N SER A 92 3.19 -17.63 0.94
CA SER A 92 2.77 -16.48 1.75
C SER A 92 1.31 -16.56 2.23
N THR A 93 0.41 -17.22 1.49
CA THR A 93 -0.99 -17.37 1.90
C THR A 93 -1.19 -18.46 2.96
N LEU A 94 -0.36 -19.51 2.92
CA LEU A 94 -0.40 -20.64 3.85
C LEU A 94 0.26 -20.36 5.19
N LEU A 95 1.26 -19.47 5.23
CA LEU A 95 1.94 -19.10 6.47
C LEU A 95 1.08 -18.17 7.33
N LYS A 96 1.24 -18.28 8.65
CA LYS A 96 0.74 -17.29 9.60
C LYS A 96 1.62 -16.03 9.54
N PRO A 97 1.09 -14.85 9.89
CA PRO A 97 1.90 -13.66 10.10
C PRO A 97 3.02 -13.91 11.11
N LYS A 98 4.05 -13.06 11.08
CA LYS A 98 5.14 -13.10 12.05
C LYS A 98 4.57 -12.90 13.45
N ASP A 99 4.83 -13.84 14.36
CA ASP A 99 4.40 -13.70 15.77
C ASP A 99 5.38 -12.73 16.47
N LEU A 100 4.87 -11.60 16.93
CA LEU A 100 5.62 -10.60 17.70
C LEU A 100 5.66 -10.95 19.20
N GLY A 101 4.99 -12.04 19.60
CA GLY A 101 4.90 -12.44 21.01
C GLY A 101 3.83 -11.69 21.79
N VAL A 102 3.08 -10.79 21.15
CA VAL A 102 1.99 -10.04 21.79
C VAL A 102 0.77 -10.94 21.87
N LYS A 103 0.35 -11.23 23.11
CA LYS A 103 -0.90 -11.92 23.41
C LYS A 103 -1.80 -10.95 24.16
N TYR A 104 -3.10 -11.12 24.01
CA TYR A 104 -4.10 -10.32 24.70
C TYR A 104 -5.22 -11.22 25.24
N THR A 105 -5.99 -10.66 26.16
CA THR A 105 -7.12 -11.27 26.84
C THR A 105 -8.37 -10.40 26.67
N THR A 106 -9.54 -10.93 27.04
CA THR A 106 -10.78 -10.14 27.09
C THR A 106 -10.63 -8.89 27.97
N ALA A 107 -9.86 -8.99 29.06
CA ALA A 107 -9.62 -7.85 29.95
C ALA A 107 -8.83 -6.71 29.26
N ASP A 108 -7.92 -7.04 28.35
CA ASP A 108 -7.18 -6.04 27.57
C ASP A 108 -8.12 -5.30 26.61
N TYR A 109 -9.06 -6.01 25.99
CA TYR A 109 -10.08 -5.40 25.14
C TYR A 109 -11.03 -4.49 25.94
N GLU A 110 -11.55 -4.96 27.07
CA GLU A 110 -12.42 -4.18 27.95
C GLU A 110 -11.72 -2.92 28.49
N SER A 111 -10.43 -3.05 28.84
CA SER A 111 -9.60 -1.92 29.25
C SER A 111 -9.43 -0.91 28.12
N ALA A 112 -9.15 -1.37 26.89
CA ALA A 112 -9.04 -0.49 25.72
C ALA A 112 -10.37 0.23 25.40
N LEU A 113 -11.52 -0.46 25.48
CA LEU A 113 -12.83 0.16 25.32
C LEU A 113 -13.09 1.22 26.41
N THR A 114 -12.74 0.92 27.66
CA THR A 114 -12.88 1.86 28.78
C THR A 114 -12.03 3.13 28.56
N LYS A 115 -10.79 2.96 28.13
CA LYS A 115 -9.85 4.06 27.86
C LYS A 115 -10.29 4.92 26.68
N THR A 116 -10.79 4.31 25.61
CA THR A 116 -11.30 5.03 24.42
C THR A 116 -12.67 5.67 24.68
N GLY A 117 -13.48 5.06 25.55
CA GLY A 117 -14.87 5.44 25.81
C GLY A 117 -15.83 5.10 24.66
N ILE A 118 -15.40 4.30 23.69
CA ILE A 118 -16.22 3.92 22.53
C ILE A 118 -17.29 2.92 22.96
N SER A 119 -18.54 3.22 22.64
CA SER A 119 -19.68 2.31 22.75
C SER A 119 -20.18 1.92 21.36
N ILE A 120 -20.36 0.63 21.13
CA ILE A 120 -20.75 0.07 19.83
C ILE A 120 -22.14 -0.53 19.94
N ASN A 121 -23.01 -0.13 19.01
CA ASN A 121 -24.30 -0.75 18.75
C ASN A 121 -24.26 -1.41 17.37
N PHE A 122 -24.25 -2.73 17.32
CA PHE A 122 -24.26 -3.49 16.08
C PHE A 122 -25.57 -4.24 15.91
N LYS A 123 -26.35 -3.92 14.88
CA LYS A 123 -27.69 -4.50 14.62
C LYS A 123 -28.64 -4.38 15.82
N GLY A 124 -28.50 -3.34 16.64
CA GLY A 124 -29.28 -3.16 17.87
C GLY A 124 -28.66 -3.81 19.12
N MET A 125 -27.63 -4.65 18.97
CA MET A 125 -26.94 -5.32 20.07
C MET A 125 -25.89 -4.41 20.71
N THR A 126 -25.80 -4.45 22.03
CA THR A 126 -24.82 -3.73 22.86
C THR A 126 -24.44 -4.62 24.05
N GLY A 127 -23.34 -4.30 24.74
CA GLY A 127 -22.94 -5.00 25.97
C GLY A 127 -22.87 -6.52 25.79
N SER A 128 -23.48 -7.28 26.71
CA SER A 128 -23.42 -8.75 26.72
C SER A 128 -23.95 -9.42 25.46
N ASP A 129 -24.96 -8.84 24.80
CA ASP A 129 -25.52 -9.42 23.58
C ASP A 129 -24.53 -9.29 22.41
N LEU A 130 -23.81 -8.17 22.36
CA LEU A 130 -22.76 -7.96 21.37
C LEU A 130 -21.54 -8.84 21.64
N GLU A 131 -21.15 -8.99 22.91
CA GLU A 131 -20.04 -9.89 23.26
C GLU A 131 -20.37 -11.34 22.93
N LYS A 132 -21.58 -11.79 23.22
CA LYS A 132 -22.03 -13.13 22.80
C LYS A 132 -22.02 -13.30 21.29
N TYR A 133 -22.43 -12.29 20.53
CA TYR A 133 -22.34 -12.33 19.06
C TYR A 133 -20.89 -12.48 18.57
N LYS A 134 -19.92 -11.86 19.25
CA LYS A 134 -18.50 -12.02 18.93
C LYS A 134 -17.95 -13.39 19.32
N GLU A 135 -18.38 -13.94 20.46
CA GLU A 135 -18.00 -15.31 20.86
C GLU A 135 -18.52 -16.36 19.88
N ASP A 136 -19.75 -16.17 19.38
CA ASP A 136 -20.37 -17.03 18.37
C ASP A 136 -19.88 -16.71 16.93
N PHE A 137 -19.01 -15.72 16.76
CA PHE A 137 -18.50 -15.30 15.46
C PHE A 137 -17.60 -16.38 14.85
N ASP A 138 -18.02 -16.93 13.71
CA ASP A 138 -17.33 -18.01 12.99
C ASP A 138 -16.26 -17.52 12.01
N GLY A 139 -16.01 -16.20 11.97
CA GLY A 139 -15.11 -15.58 11.01
C GLY A 139 -15.81 -15.00 9.77
N GLU A 140 -17.15 -15.01 9.69
CA GLU A 140 -17.89 -14.43 8.56
C GLU A 140 -17.54 -12.94 8.33
N LYS A 141 -16.89 -12.64 7.22
CA LYS A 141 -16.61 -11.26 6.81
C LYS A 141 -17.84 -10.66 6.12
N LEU A 142 -18.39 -9.60 6.71
CA LEU A 142 -19.53 -8.85 6.19
C LEU A 142 -19.07 -7.72 5.28
N ASN A 143 -19.75 -7.46 4.16
CA ASN A 143 -19.39 -6.33 3.29
C ASN A 143 -19.75 -5.00 3.96
N ILE A 144 -18.78 -4.10 4.12
CA ILE A 144 -18.99 -2.81 4.80
C ILE A 144 -20.03 -1.94 4.08
N ASN A 145 -20.15 -2.09 2.76
CA ASN A 145 -21.07 -1.33 1.92
C ASN A 145 -22.54 -1.74 2.11
N ASP A 146 -22.81 -2.90 2.70
CA ASP A 146 -24.17 -3.37 3.02
C ASP A 146 -24.69 -2.80 4.35
N TYR A 147 -23.88 -1.98 5.05
CA TYR A 147 -24.19 -1.43 6.36
C TYR A 147 -24.12 0.10 6.38
N SER A 148 -25.04 0.74 7.10
CA SER A 148 -24.96 2.15 7.46
C SER A 148 -24.20 2.31 8.77
N TRP A 149 -23.30 3.29 8.79
CA TRP A 149 -22.46 3.63 9.94
C TRP A 149 -22.80 5.02 10.41
N GLU A 150 -23.18 5.14 11.68
CA GLU A 150 -23.47 6.41 12.34
C GLU A 150 -22.47 6.61 13.47
N PHE A 151 -21.68 7.68 13.37
CA PHE A 151 -20.71 8.09 14.37
C PHE A 151 -21.21 9.36 15.04
N SER A 152 -21.18 9.40 16.37
CA SER A 152 -21.73 10.52 17.14
C SER A 152 -21.06 10.66 18.51
N ASP A 153 -21.45 11.71 19.24
CA ASP A 153 -20.90 12.08 20.55
C ASP A 153 -19.37 12.17 20.52
N TYR A 154 -18.86 13.05 19.67
CA TYR A 154 -17.42 13.25 19.52
C TYR A 154 -16.86 13.95 20.75
N GLN A 155 -15.85 13.34 21.37
CA GLN A 155 -15.20 13.87 22.56
C GLN A 155 -13.70 13.87 22.37
N GLN A 156 -13.05 14.89 22.94
CA GLN A 156 -11.60 14.87 23.08
C GLN A 156 -11.21 13.84 24.14
N LYS A 157 -10.31 12.93 23.77
CA LYS A 157 -9.78 11.88 24.63
C LYS A 157 -8.26 11.85 24.55
N GLN A 158 -7.66 11.59 25.70
CA GLN A 158 -6.25 11.31 25.82
C GLN A 158 -6.09 10.01 26.60
N PHE A 159 -5.40 9.04 26.03
CA PHE A 159 -5.19 7.73 26.66
C PHE A 159 -3.91 7.07 26.15
N SER A 160 -3.44 6.07 26.89
CA SER A 160 -2.35 5.18 26.50
C SER A 160 -2.84 3.73 26.45
N LEU A 161 -2.43 3.00 25.42
CA LEU A 161 -2.70 1.56 25.27
C LEU A 161 -1.38 0.79 25.31
N THR A 162 -1.34 -0.28 26.10
CA THR A 162 -0.27 -1.27 25.98
C THR A 162 -0.34 -1.97 24.61
N PRO A 163 0.74 -2.65 24.18
CA PRO A 163 0.71 -3.50 22.99
C PRO A 163 -0.45 -4.50 22.96
N SER A 164 -0.73 -5.14 24.11
CA SER A 164 -1.84 -6.09 24.27
C SER A 164 -3.20 -5.42 24.12
N GLU A 165 -3.42 -4.25 24.73
CA GLU A 165 -4.68 -3.50 24.62
C GLU A 165 -4.92 -2.97 23.20
N ALA A 166 -3.90 -2.42 22.54
CA ALA A 166 -4.00 -1.95 21.17
C ALA A 166 -4.28 -3.10 20.20
N THR A 167 -3.56 -4.21 20.38
CA THR A 167 -3.77 -5.44 19.61
C THR A 167 -5.19 -5.98 19.83
N ALA A 168 -5.68 -6.02 21.07
CA ALA A 168 -7.04 -6.44 21.38
C ALA A 168 -8.07 -5.53 20.70
N LEU A 169 -7.94 -4.22 20.87
CA LEU A 169 -8.86 -3.24 20.28
C LEU A 169 -8.98 -3.41 18.76
N LEU A 170 -7.85 -3.48 18.05
CA LEU A 170 -7.85 -3.56 16.59
C LEU A 170 -8.40 -4.89 16.05
N ASN A 171 -8.25 -6.00 16.77
CA ASN A 171 -8.83 -7.29 16.38
C ASN A 171 -10.33 -7.40 16.72
N GLU A 172 -10.78 -6.78 17.81
CA GLU A 172 -12.10 -7.04 18.42
C GLU A 172 -13.15 -5.94 18.15
N ILE A 173 -12.73 -4.72 17.78
CA ILE A 173 -13.65 -3.58 17.65
C ILE A 173 -14.67 -3.75 16.52
N ALA A 174 -14.29 -4.39 15.42
CA ALA A 174 -15.16 -4.63 14.26
C ALA A 174 -14.71 -5.84 13.43
N PRO A 175 -14.60 -7.05 14.01
CA PRO A 175 -13.94 -8.21 13.39
C PRO A 175 -14.54 -8.62 12.04
N SER A 176 -15.87 -8.48 11.89
CA SER A 176 -16.58 -8.77 10.63
C SER A 176 -16.27 -7.78 9.51
N PHE A 177 -15.81 -6.58 9.85
CA PHE A 177 -15.53 -5.50 8.89
C PHE A 177 -14.04 -5.23 8.68
N TRP A 178 -13.18 -5.75 9.56
CA TRP A 178 -11.76 -5.44 9.57
C TRP A 178 -11.01 -6.08 8.39
N TRP A 179 -10.06 -5.33 7.85
CA TRP A 179 -9.22 -5.71 6.70
C TRP A 179 -7.99 -6.53 7.09
N PHE A 180 -7.73 -6.68 8.39
CA PHE A 180 -6.58 -7.38 8.93
C PHE A 180 -7.06 -8.55 9.79
N ASP A 181 -6.41 -9.70 9.64
CA ASP A 181 -6.58 -10.88 10.47
C ASP A 181 -5.26 -11.14 11.23
N ASP A 182 -5.33 -11.74 12.43
CA ASP A 182 -4.17 -12.08 13.26
C ASP A 182 -3.22 -10.88 13.51
N LEU A 183 -3.76 -9.67 13.68
CA LEU A 183 -2.96 -8.47 13.87
C LEU A 183 -2.24 -8.53 15.23
N GLN A 184 -0.97 -8.15 15.24
CA GLN A 184 -0.20 -7.84 16.44
C GLN A 184 0.48 -6.49 16.26
N VAL A 185 0.43 -5.67 17.31
CA VAL A 185 1.14 -4.39 17.41
C VAL A 185 2.03 -4.46 18.64
N ASN A 186 3.31 -4.13 18.48
CA ASN A 186 4.28 -4.05 19.56
C ASN A 186 5.01 -2.71 19.54
N VAL A 187 5.52 -2.30 20.69
CA VAL A 187 6.42 -1.15 20.83
C VAL A 187 7.71 -1.65 21.46
N LEU A 188 8.84 -1.35 20.85
CA LEU A 188 10.17 -1.71 21.35
C LEU A 188 10.64 -0.70 22.40
N GLU A 189 11.68 -1.06 23.16
CA GLU A 189 12.24 -0.22 24.23
C GLU A 189 12.75 1.15 23.74
N ASP A 190 13.10 1.26 22.46
CA ASP A 190 13.52 2.52 21.82
C ASP A 190 12.35 3.35 21.25
N GLY A 191 11.11 2.90 21.45
CA GLY A 191 9.90 3.52 20.91
C GLY A 191 9.54 3.04 19.50
N THR A 192 10.36 2.23 18.84
CA THR A 192 10.06 1.71 17.49
C THR A 192 8.79 0.87 17.51
N LEU A 193 7.91 1.04 16.52
CA LEU A 193 6.70 0.24 16.38
C LEU A 193 6.95 -0.99 15.51
N GLU A 194 6.39 -2.13 15.90
CA GLU A 194 6.26 -3.32 15.06
C GLU A 194 4.80 -3.66 14.82
N GLY A 195 4.46 -3.95 13.56
CA GLY A 195 3.14 -4.41 13.14
C GLY A 195 3.27 -5.70 12.35
N SER A 196 2.40 -6.67 12.61
CA SER A 196 2.32 -7.92 11.85
C SER A 196 0.88 -8.34 11.68
N SER A 197 0.45 -8.68 10.47
CA SER A 197 -0.92 -9.15 10.23
C SER A 197 -1.05 -9.91 8.91
N LYS A 198 -2.17 -10.58 8.73
CA LYS A 198 -2.64 -11.07 7.43
C LYS A 198 -3.66 -10.08 6.88
N VAL A 199 -3.31 -9.42 5.78
CA VAL A 199 -4.15 -8.41 5.14
C VAL A 199 -5.08 -9.07 4.13
N ASP A 200 -6.36 -8.69 4.13
CA ASP A 200 -7.31 -8.99 3.08
C ASP A 200 -7.26 -7.93 1.98
N ILE A 201 -6.41 -8.18 0.97
CA ILE A 201 -6.15 -7.28 -0.16
C ILE A 201 -7.38 -7.16 -1.06
N ALA A 202 -8.09 -8.27 -1.29
CA ALA A 202 -9.31 -8.26 -2.11
C ALA A 202 -10.35 -7.32 -1.49
N ARG A 203 -10.48 -7.37 -0.17
CA ARG A 203 -11.37 -6.51 0.58
C ARG A 203 -10.90 -5.06 0.61
N LEU A 204 -9.63 -4.77 0.90
CA LEU A 204 -9.08 -3.40 0.87
C LEU A 204 -9.30 -2.71 -0.48
N LYS A 205 -9.10 -3.43 -1.58
CA LYS A 205 -9.35 -2.92 -2.94
C LYS A 205 -10.80 -2.50 -3.15
N THR A 206 -11.74 -3.21 -2.55
CA THR A 206 -13.17 -2.92 -2.70
C THR A 206 -13.62 -1.81 -1.75
N ASP A 207 -13.15 -1.86 -0.49
CA ASP A 207 -13.65 -1.02 0.59
C ASP A 207 -12.97 0.35 0.66
N LEU A 208 -11.65 0.44 0.42
CA LEU A 208 -10.85 1.66 0.63
C LEU A 208 -10.12 2.18 -0.62
N TYR A 209 -9.79 1.29 -1.56
CA TYR A 209 -8.90 1.60 -2.69
C TYR A 209 -9.53 1.33 -4.07
N SER A 210 -10.85 1.41 -4.17
CA SER A 210 -11.58 1.10 -5.41
C SER A 210 -11.24 2.06 -6.57
N ASP A 211 -10.77 3.26 -6.25
CA ASP A 211 -10.31 4.28 -7.21
C ASP A 211 -8.98 3.92 -7.91
N ILE A 212 -8.16 3.06 -7.29
CA ILE A 212 -6.84 2.68 -7.78
C ILE A 212 -6.66 1.17 -7.97
N ALA A 213 -7.65 0.36 -7.63
CA ALA A 213 -7.56 -1.11 -7.68
C ALA A 213 -7.15 -1.62 -9.07
N ASP A 214 -7.65 -1.00 -10.14
CA ASP A 214 -7.35 -1.34 -11.54
C ASP A 214 -5.99 -0.84 -12.02
N GLN A 215 -5.32 0.03 -11.25
CA GLN A 215 -4.01 0.59 -11.59
C GLN A 215 -2.85 -0.29 -11.13
N ILE A 216 -3.12 -1.31 -10.31
CA ILE A 216 -2.11 -2.23 -9.79
C ILE A 216 -1.73 -3.21 -10.93
N PRO A 217 -0.52 -3.10 -11.51
CA PRO A 217 -0.18 -3.83 -12.74
C PRO A 217 0.19 -5.29 -12.49
N ILE A 218 0.16 -5.74 -11.23
CA ILE A 218 0.58 -7.06 -10.79
C ILE A 218 -0.61 -7.75 -10.11
N PRO A 219 -0.92 -9.01 -10.46
CA PRO A 219 -1.91 -9.78 -9.72
C PRO A 219 -1.39 -10.01 -8.29
N LEU A 220 -2.07 -9.38 -7.32
CA LEU A 220 -1.85 -9.62 -5.90
C LEU A 220 -2.78 -10.75 -5.44
N PRO A 221 -2.34 -11.62 -4.51
CA PRO A 221 -3.23 -12.59 -3.89
C PRO A 221 -4.32 -11.89 -3.07
N ASP A 222 -5.43 -12.59 -2.83
CA ASP A 222 -6.55 -12.04 -2.04
C ASP A 222 -6.16 -11.74 -0.60
N LYS A 223 -5.25 -12.55 -0.03
CA LYS A 223 -4.68 -12.33 1.30
C LYS A 223 -3.16 -12.39 1.26
N ILE A 224 -2.50 -11.57 2.07
CA ILE A 224 -1.03 -11.58 2.19
C ILE A 224 -0.60 -11.16 3.59
N ASN A 225 0.47 -11.78 4.11
CA ASN A 225 1.05 -11.35 5.36
C ASN A 225 1.84 -10.04 5.15
N ILE A 226 1.72 -9.11 6.08
CA ILE A 226 2.58 -7.93 6.16
C ILE A 226 3.32 -7.94 7.48
N TYR A 227 4.55 -7.47 7.46
CA TYR A 227 5.30 -7.12 8.65
C TYR A 227 5.99 -5.78 8.43
N SER A 228 5.90 -4.89 9.42
CA SER A 228 6.56 -3.60 9.39
C SER A 228 7.25 -3.32 10.72
N LYS A 229 8.42 -2.69 10.65
CA LYS A 229 9.15 -2.15 11.80
C LYS A 229 9.63 -0.76 11.45
N GLY A 230 9.46 0.20 12.34
CA GLY A 230 9.99 1.56 12.18
C GLY A 230 9.23 2.57 13.01
N ASP A 231 9.56 3.84 12.79
CA ASP A 231 8.87 4.94 13.45
C ASP A 231 7.56 5.22 12.72
N LEU A 232 6.49 5.40 13.49
CA LEU A 232 5.21 5.87 12.98
C LEU A 232 4.63 6.85 13.97
N SER A 233 4.21 8.00 13.45
CA SER A 233 3.45 8.98 14.21
C SER A 233 2.30 9.52 13.37
N ILE A 234 1.25 9.98 14.04
CA ILE A 234 0.21 10.77 13.40
C ILE A 234 0.15 12.09 14.14
N LYS A 235 0.20 13.20 13.41
CA LYS A 235 0.04 14.54 13.97
C LYS A 235 -0.93 15.34 13.12
N ASP A 236 -1.94 15.92 13.76
CA ASP A 236 -2.98 16.70 13.08
C ASP A 236 -3.58 15.94 11.87
N ASN A 237 -3.92 14.66 12.08
CA ASN A 237 -4.41 13.69 11.09
C ASN A 237 -3.45 13.35 9.94
N VAL A 238 -2.20 13.82 9.97
CA VAL A 238 -1.17 13.48 9.00
C VAL A 238 -0.26 12.42 9.58
N ILE A 239 -0.23 11.25 8.93
CA ILE A 239 0.71 10.17 9.26
C ILE A 239 2.10 10.54 8.75
N SER A 240 3.11 10.20 9.53
CA SER A 240 4.52 10.23 9.16
C SER A 240 5.15 8.90 9.57
N ALA A 241 5.82 8.24 8.64
CA ALA A 241 6.46 6.95 8.85
C ALA A 241 7.92 6.97 8.39
N ASP A 242 8.79 6.35 9.18
CA ASP A 242 10.18 6.03 8.80
C ASP A 242 10.40 4.51 8.96
N PRO A 243 9.99 3.71 7.95
CA PRO A 243 10.05 2.26 8.03
C PRO A 243 11.48 1.74 7.89
N GLU A 244 11.99 1.07 8.92
CA GLU A 244 13.25 0.31 8.86
C GLU A 244 13.09 -1.00 8.08
N ILE A 245 11.94 -1.66 8.26
CA ILE A 245 11.61 -2.93 7.61
C ILE A 245 10.16 -2.86 7.15
N PHE A 246 9.94 -3.25 5.90
CA PHE A 246 8.60 -3.50 5.37
C PHE A 246 8.62 -4.76 4.51
N GLU A 247 7.92 -5.79 4.98
CA GLU A 247 7.83 -7.10 4.34
C GLU A 247 6.41 -7.36 3.84
N VAL A 248 6.33 -7.87 2.62
CA VAL A 248 5.09 -8.32 1.98
C VAL A 248 5.25 -9.79 1.63
N GLY A 249 4.51 -10.64 2.34
CA GLY A 249 4.68 -12.09 2.31
C GLY A 249 5.99 -12.50 2.98
N VAL A 250 6.88 -13.13 2.21
CA VAL A 250 8.23 -13.54 2.67
C VAL A 250 9.34 -12.65 2.11
N VAL A 251 8.97 -11.53 1.49
CA VAL A 251 9.87 -10.66 0.74
C VAL A 251 9.90 -9.29 1.39
N GLY A 252 11.08 -8.87 1.84
CA GLY A 252 11.34 -7.48 2.21
C GLY A 252 11.33 -6.59 0.97
N ILE A 253 10.72 -5.41 1.07
CA ILE A 253 10.76 -4.42 0.00
C ILE A 253 12.19 -3.87 -0.09
N PRO A 254 12.87 -4.00 -1.25
CA PRO A 254 14.23 -3.48 -1.42
C PRO A 254 14.30 -1.96 -1.22
N ASP A 255 15.38 -1.46 -0.59
CA ASP A 255 15.61 -0.03 -0.28
C ASP A 255 15.40 0.91 -1.47
N LYS A 256 15.71 0.46 -2.70
CA LYS A 256 15.48 1.25 -3.92
C LYS A 256 14.01 1.60 -4.19
N TYR A 257 13.07 0.93 -3.51
CA TYR A 257 11.64 1.21 -3.54
C TYR A 257 11.15 1.86 -2.24
N MET A 258 12.00 1.98 -1.21
CA MET A 258 11.72 2.67 0.05
C MET A 258 12.28 4.10 0.00
N THR A 259 11.94 4.82 -1.06
CA THR A 259 12.30 6.25 -1.23
C THR A 259 11.27 7.14 -0.54
N ASP A 260 11.64 8.38 -0.18
CA ASP A 260 10.71 9.36 0.40
C ASP A 260 9.40 9.50 -0.41
N ASP A 261 9.49 9.55 -1.74
CA ASP A 261 8.31 9.60 -2.62
C ASP A 261 7.42 8.38 -2.46
N SER A 262 8.00 7.19 -2.28
CA SER A 262 7.24 5.94 -2.08
C SER A 262 6.63 5.87 -0.69
N VAL A 263 7.34 6.36 0.33
CA VAL A 263 6.83 6.46 1.71
C VAL A 263 5.68 7.45 1.79
N ASN A 264 5.79 8.63 1.18
CA ASN A 264 4.71 9.61 1.10
C ASN A 264 3.45 9.03 0.43
N VAL A 265 3.63 8.21 -0.61
CA VAL A 265 2.50 7.51 -1.25
C VAL A 265 1.89 6.47 -0.30
N MET A 266 2.70 5.71 0.43
CA MET A 266 2.20 4.77 1.44
C MET A 266 1.41 5.49 2.54
N GLU A 267 1.93 6.59 3.06
CA GLU A 267 1.27 7.46 4.05
C GLU A 267 -0.11 7.92 3.58
N GLU A 268 -0.22 8.39 2.33
CA GLU A 268 -1.50 8.80 1.74
C GLU A 268 -2.53 7.65 1.76
N TYR A 269 -2.14 6.44 1.36
CA TYR A 269 -3.05 5.30 1.35
C TYR A 269 -3.36 4.78 2.76
N PHE A 270 -2.37 4.66 3.64
CA PHE A 270 -2.58 4.24 5.03
C PHE A 270 -3.49 5.21 5.78
N SER A 271 -3.46 6.51 5.45
CA SER A 271 -4.37 7.48 6.06
C SER A 271 -5.85 7.11 5.89
N ARG A 272 -6.19 6.47 4.77
CA ARG A 272 -7.58 6.08 4.44
C ARG A 272 -8.19 5.13 5.45
N ILE A 273 -7.38 4.34 6.15
CA ILE A 273 -7.81 3.39 7.19
C ILE A 273 -8.51 4.11 8.34
N TYR A 274 -7.98 5.26 8.78
CA TYR A 274 -8.59 6.02 9.88
C TYR A 274 -9.49 7.16 9.39
N THR A 275 -9.23 7.76 8.22
CA THR A 275 -10.09 8.82 7.69
C THR A 275 -11.45 8.33 7.21
N VAL A 276 -11.67 7.00 7.15
CA VAL A 276 -13.01 6.42 6.92
C VAL A 276 -14.00 6.81 8.01
N ILE A 277 -13.53 7.15 9.21
CA ILE A 277 -14.35 7.60 10.33
C ILE A 277 -14.56 9.12 10.20
N PRO A 278 -15.75 9.59 9.82
CA PRO A 278 -16.01 11.03 9.72
C PRO A 278 -15.79 11.71 11.06
N GLY A 279 -15.27 12.93 11.07
CA GLY A 279 -15.10 13.73 12.30
C GLY A 279 -14.00 13.25 13.26
N LEU A 280 -13.35 12.10 13.01
CA LEU A 280 -12.18 11.67 13.76
C LEU A 280 -11.04 12.67 13.56
N GLN A 281 -10.52 13.21 14.66
CA GLN A 281 -9.31 14.03 14.65
C GLN A 281 -8.25 13.38 15.52
N ILE A 282 -7.11 13.03 14.93
CA ILE A 282 -5.94 12.52 15.63
C ILE A 282 -4.97 13.68 15.77
N LYS A 283 -4.93 14.29 16.95
CA LYS A 283 -4.00 15.40 17.22
C LYS A 283 -2.58 14.88 17.41
N SER A 284 -2.42 13.77 18.14
CA SER A 284 -1.19 12.99 18.19
C SER A 284 -1.45 11.50 18.37
N LEU A 285 -0.72 10.66 17.65
CA LEU A 285 -0.54 9.24 17.92
C LEU A 285 0.95 8.93 17.80
N ASN A 286 1.53 8.33 18.82
CA ASN A 286 2.96 7.96 18.88
C ASN A 286 3.17 6.88 19.95
N SER A 287 4.39 6.38 20.07
CA SER A 287 4.85 5.53 21.17
C SER A 287 5.49 6.35 22.29
N ASP A 288 5.55 5.77 23.50
CA ASP A 288 6.34 6.29 24.63
C ASP A 288 7.50 5.37 25.04
N GLU A 289 8.35 5.86 25.93
CA GLU A 289 9.52 5.13 26.46
C GLU A 289 9.13 3.90 27.31
N ASP A 290 7.87 3.84 27.77
CA ASP A 290 7.32 2.71 28.53
C ASP A 290 6.76 1.61 27.60
N GLY A 291 6.90 1.77 26.28
CA GLY A 291 6.43 0.80 25.28
C GLY A 291 4.92 0.84 25.06
N ASN A 292 4.24 1.96 25.36
CA ASN A 292 2.82 2.14 25.10
C ASN A 292 2.57 3.00 23.87
N ILE A 293 1.36 2.90 23.34
CA ILE A 293 0.84 3.74 22.26
C ILE A 293 0.01 4.86 22.90
N LEU A 294 0.43 6.10 22.68
CA LEU A 294 -0.23 7.30 23.16
C LEU A 294 -1.18 7.85 22.10
N PHE A 295 -2.35 8.31 22.54
CA PHE A 295 -3.34 8.97 21.70
C PHE A 295 -3.83 10.27 22.35
N ASP A 296 -3.94 11.35 21.56
CA ASP A 296 -4.71 12.56 21.85
C ASP A 296 -5.53 12.92 20.60
N GLY A 297 -6.83 13.11 20.76
CA GLY A 297 -7.69 13.40 19.62
C GLY A 297 -9.18 13.47 19.94
N ILE A 298 -9.97 13.85 18.94
CA ILE A 298 -11.43 13.86 18.99
C ILE A 298 -11.93 12.56 18.36
N ILE A 299 -12.52 11.67 19.17
CA ILE A 299 -13.03 10.37 18.72
C ILE A 299 -14.54 10.25 18.99
N PRO A 300 -15.30 9.54 18.14
CA PRO A 300 -16.71 9.27 18.41
C PRO A 300 -16.83 8.37 19.65
N GLN A 301 -17.79 8.66 20.53
CA GLN A 301 -18.08 7.81 21.68
C GLN A 301 -19.24 6.85 21.41
N SER A 302 -20.03 7.10 20.36
CA SER A 302 -21.13 6.23 19.96
C SER A 302 -21.01 5.86 18.49
N VAL A 303 -20.93 4.56 18.23
CA VAL A 303 -20.90 3.97 16.89
C VAL A 303 -22.11 3.06 16.72
N THR A 304 -22.99 3.37 15.77
CA THR A 304 -24.15 2.55 15.43
C THR A 304 -24.02 1.99 14.03
N VAL A 305 -24.16 0.68 13.90
CA VAL A 305 -24.00 -0.06 12.64
C VAL A 305 -25.24 -0.89 12.37
N LYS A 306 -25.91 -0.64 11.25
CA LYS A 306 -27.18 -1.29 10.86
C LYS A 306 -27.12 -1.77 9.41
N PRO A 307 -27.78 -2.89 9.05
CA PRO A 307 -27.90 -3.27 7.64
C PRO A 307 -28.65 -2.17 6.87
N LYS A 308 -28.19 -1.87 5.65
CA LYS A 308 -28.95 -1.02 4.72
C LYS A 308 -30.19 -1.79 4.29
N SER A 309 -31.31 -1.07 4.18
CA SER A 309 -32.58 -1.58 3.64
C SER A 309 -32.59 -1.58 2.12
#